data_AF-A0A7S3HBN5-F1
#
_entry.id   AF-A0A7S3HBN5-F1
#
_cell.length_a   1.000
_cell.length_b   1.000
_cell.length_c   1.000
_cell.angle_alpha   90.00
_cell.angle_beta   90.00
_cell.angle_gamma   90.00
#
_symmetry.space_group_name_H-M   'P 1'
#
loop_
_entity.id
_entity.type
_entity.pdbx_description
1 polymer ?
#
loop_
_entity_poly.entity_id
_entity_poly.type
_entity_poly.pdbx_seq_one_letter_code
_entity_poly.pdbx_strand_id
1 'polypeptide(L)'
;VRQTARYIITVENPLPRDVPVTMGSLAKPAEWWSCDSPYVKLNELSGLSGSNEGTFEVEYRPLKPTAQPSEHLLTIISKELGTFKYKLVVKATPPLLKQVLRFDAPLGSMQSES
;
A
#
# COMPACT_ATOMS: atom_id res chain seq x y z
N VAL A 1 -3.08 17.29 3.38
CA VAL A 1 -3.11 16.17 2.41
C VAL A 1 -2.74 14.92 3.18
N ARG A 2 -3.52 13.83 3.03
CA ARG A 2 -3.26 12.54 3.68
C ARG A 2 -1.94 12.00 3.10
N GLN A 3 -0.91 11.83 3.92
CA GLN A 3 0.32 11.21 3.43
C GLN A 3 0.15 9.69 3.54
N THR A 4 0.18 9.03 2.39
CA THR A 4 0.16 7.57 2.31
C THR A 4 1.56 7.03 2.53
N ALA A 5 1.70 6.01 3.37
CA ALA A 5 2.92 5.23 3.48
C ALA A 5 2.74 3.89 2.75
N ARG A 6 3.79 3.42 2.08
CA ARG A 6 3.81 2.17 1.31
C ARG A 6 5.01 1.32 1.71
N TYR A 7 4.82 0.02 1.75
CA TYR A 7 5.88 -0.95 2.00
C TYR A 7 5.67 -2.19 1.14
N ILE A 8 6.73 -2.73 0.55
CA ILE A 8 6.66 -3.90 -0.33
C ILE A 8 7.08 -5.14 0.46
N ILE A 9 6.23 -6.17 0.44
CA ILE A 9 6.52 -7.50 0.95
C ILE A 9 6.79 -8.40 -0.26
N THR A 10 7.96 -9.03 -0.28
CA THR A 10 8.29 -10.09 -1.25
C THR A 10 8.10 -11.44 -0.57
N VAL A 11 7.39 -12.35 -1.25
CA VAL A 11 7.16 -13.72 -0.80
C VAL A 11 7.75 -14.65 -1.85
N GLU A 12 8.70 -15.49 -1.44
CA GLU A 12 9.26 -16.52 -2.29
C GLU A 12 8.31 -17.73 -2.38
N ASN A 13 8.20 -18.31 -3.57
CA ASN A 13 7.42 -19.50 -3.85
C ASN A 13 8.34 -20.73 -3.87
N PRO A 14 8.32 -21.59 -2.83
CA PRO A 14 9.11 -22.82 -2.83
C PRO A 14 8.52 -23.93 -3.70
N LEU A 15 7.30 -23.75 -4.24
CA LEU A 15 6.63 -24.76 -5.05
C LEU A 15 7.15 -24.76 -6.49
N PRO A 16 7.12 -25.92 -7.16
CA PRO A 16 7.35 -26.01 -8.60
C PRO A 16 6.43 -25.10 -9.42
N ARG A 17 6.89 -24.62 -10.58
CA ARG A 17 6.19 -23.62 -11.42
C ARG A 17 4.86 -24.10 -12.00
N ASP A 18 4.67 -25.41 -12.07
CA ASP A 18 3.46 -26.09 -12.54
C ASP A 18 2.36 -26.16 -11.48
N VAL A 19 2.67 -25.86 -10.21
CA VAL A 19 1.67 -25.81 -9.14
C VAL A 19 1.07 -24.40 -9.07
N PRO A 20 -0.24 -24.23 -9.33
CA PRO A 20 -0.89 -22.93 -9.20
C PRO A 20 -0.99 -22.53 -7.73
N VAL A 21 -0.69 -21.26 -7.43
CA VAL A 21 -0.83 -20.68 -6.09
C VAL A 21 -2.02 -19.72 -6.09
N THR A 22 -3.03 -20.01 -5.29
CA THR A 22 -4.25 -19.21 -5.20
C THR A 22 -4.06 -18.09 -4.17
N MET A 23 -3.65 -16.92 -4.62
CA MET A 23 -3.46 -15.72 -3.80
C MET A 23 -3.74 -14.45 -4.65
N GLY A 24 -3.97 -13.31 -4.00
CA GLY A 24 -4.04 -12.02 -4.70
C GLY A 24 -5.25 -11.92 -5.61
N SER A 25 -5.04 -11.46 -6.83
CA SER A 25 -6.01 -11.31 -7.92
C SER A 25 -6.66 -12.64 -8.34
N LEU A 26 -5.99 -13.77 -8.09
CA LEU A 26 -6.53 -15.11 -8.37
C LEU A 26 -7.45 -15.62 -7.25
N ALA A 27 -7.46 -14.96 -6.09
CA ALA A 27 -8.33 -15.27 -4.96
C ALA A 27 -9.39 -14.17 -4.76
N LYS A 28 -10.50 -14.48 -4.08
CA LYS A 28 -11.47 -13.42 -3.74
C LYS A 28 -10.84 -12.47 -2.72
N PRO A 29 -11.05 -11.13 -2.81
CA PRO A 29 -10.38 -10.15 -1.95
C PRO A 29 -10.49 -10.38 -0.43
N ALA A 30 -11.60 -10.98 0.03
CA ALA A 30 -11.84 -11.27 1.44
C ALA A 30 -11.24 -12.61 1.91
N GLU A 31 -10.71 -13.42 0.99
CA GLU A 31 -10.26 -14.80 1.26
C GLU A 31 -8.73 -14.91 1.38
N TRP A 32 -7.95 -13.96 0.84
CA TRP A 32 -6.48 -14.08 0.77
C TRP A 32 -5.69 -13.13 1.67
N TRP A 33 -6.33 -12.15 2.30
CA TRP A 33 -5.67 -11.33 3.33
C TRP A 33 -6.67 -10.69 4.29
N SER A 34 -6.18 -10.33 5.47
CA SER A 34 -6.92 -9.55 6.46
C SER A 34 -5.98 -8.69 7.30
N CYS A 35 -6.50 -7.58 7.81
CA CYS A 35 -5.80 -6.73 8.76
C CYS A 35 -6.80 -6.20 9.79
N ASP A 36 -6.38 -6.04 11.04
CA ASP A 36 -7.20 -5.44 12.11
C ASP A 36 -7.34 -3.91 11.98
N SER A 37 -6.48 -3.28 11.17
CA SER A 37 -6.51 -1.84 10.90
C SER A 37 -7.39 -1.51 9.69
N PRO A 38 -8.41 -0.64 9.83
CA PRO A 38 -9.22 -0.19 8.68
C PRO A 38 -8.45 0.76 7.75
N TYR A 39 -7.26 1.20 8.15
CA TYR A 39 -6.42 2.13 7.40
C TYR A 39 -5.30 1.44 6.62
N VAL A 40 -5.19 0.12 6.74
CA VAL A 40 -4.23 -0.70 6.00
C VAL A 40 -4.93 -1.39 4.85
N LYS A 41 -4.30 -1.36 3.68
CA LYS A 41 -4.69 -2.14 2.51
C LYS A 41 -3.53 -2.96 2.02
N LEU A 42 -3.81 -4.13 1.47
CA LEU A 42 -2.83 -4.95 0.77
C LEU A 42 -3.22 -5.02 -0.71
N ASN A 43 -2.28 -4.70 -1.58
CA ASN A 43 -2.43 -4.80 -3.03
C ASN A 43 -1.43 -5.84 -3.55
N GLU A 44 -1.84 -6.70 -4.47
CA GLU A 44 -0.91 -7.54 -5.23
C GLU A 44 -0.27 -6.71 -6.35
N LEU A 45 1.05 -6.72 -6.44
CA LEU A 45 1.80 -6.13 -7.54
C LEU A 45 2.24 -7.19 -8.56
N SER A 46 2.65 -8.37 -8.08
CA SER A 46 3.04 -9.52 -8.88
C SER A 46 2.59 -10.79 -8.18
N GLY A 47 1.95 -11.70 -8.93
CA GLY A 47 1.40 -12.94 -8.38
C GLY A 47 2.41 -14.07 -8.28
N LEU A 48 2.18 -14.99 -7.34
CA LEU A 48 3.04 -16.15 -7.10
C LEU A 48 2.81 -17.31 -8.08
N SER A 49 1.64 -17.40 -8.71
CA SER A 49 1.31 -18.54 -9.58
C SER A 49 2.20 -18.56 -10.82
N GLY A 50 2.98 -19.63 -11.00
CA GLY A 50 3.94 -19.76 -12.10
C GLY A 50 5.22 -18.91 -11.95
N SER A 51 5.37 -18.19 -10.84
CA SER A 51 6.54 -17.39 -10.50
C SER A 51 7.26 -17.95 -9.28
N ASN A 52 8.57 -17.71 -9.19
CA ASN A 52 9.38 -18.07 -8.03
C ASN A 52 9.22 -17.05 -6.89
N GLU A 53 8.65 -15.87 -7.17
CA GLU A 53 8.40 -14.82 -6.19
C GLU A 53 7.11 -14.07 -6.54
N GLY A 54 6.44 -13.55 -5.52
CA GLY A 54 5.36 -12.59 -5.67
C GLY A 54 5.57 -11.39 -4.74
N THR A 55 5.03 -10.25 -5.15
CA THR A 55 5.24 -8.97 -4.47
C THR A 55 3.92 -8.33 -4.13
N PHE A 56 3.79 -7.89 -2.87
CA PHE A 56 2.58 -7.27 -2.33
C PHE A 56 2.91 -5.90 -1.74
N GLU A 57 2.08 -4.92 -2.01
CA GLU A 57 2.18 -3.58 -1.45
C GLU A 57 1.24 -3.44 -0.25
N VAL A 58 1.81 -3.17 0.92
CA VAL A 58 1.08 -2.71 2.10
C VAL A 58 0.96 -1.20 2.02
N GLU A 59 -0.27 -0.71 2.01
CA GLU A 59 -0.59 0.71 1.96
C GLU A 59 -1.25 1.15 3.26
N TYR A 60 -0.69 2.15 3.93
CA TYR A 60 -1.24 2.74 5.15
C TYR A 60 -1.73 4.17 4.89
N ARG A 61 -3.02 4.41 5.11
CA ARG A 61 -3.71 5.71 4.89
C ARG A 61 -4.42 6.21 6.15
N PRO A 62 -3.67 6.75 7.13
CA PRO A 62 -4.26 7.25 8.37
C PRO A 62 -5.12 8.49 8.14
N LEU A 63 -6.17 8.64 8.96
CA LEU A 63 -7.04 9.82 8.94
C LEU A 63 -6.60 10.91 9.91
N LYS A 64 -5.91 10.54 10.98
CA LYS A 64 -5.45 11.45 12.05
C LYS A 64 -4.00 11.12 12.41
N PRO A 65 -3.18 12.13 12.76
CA PRO A 65 -1.87 11.88 13.34
C PRO A 65 -1.97 11.08 14.64
N THR A 66 -0.97 10.24 14.90
CA THR A 66 -0.89 9.44 16.13
C THR A 66 0.33 9.86 16.93
N ALA A 67 0.15 10.05 18.24
CA ALA A 67 1.25 10.41 19.14
C ALA A 67 2.25 9.25 19.28
N GLN A 68 1.72 8.03 19.42
CA GLN A 68 2.49 6.78 19.52
C GLN A 68 2.27 5.89 18.29
N PRO A 69 3.24 5.00 17.98
CA PRO A 69 3.02 3.94 17.00
C PRO A 69 1.89 3.00 17.44
N SER A 70 1.07 2.54 16.51
CA SER A 70 0.11 1.47 16.74
C SER A 70 0.60 0.18 16.11
N GLU A 71 0.23 -0.94 16.75
CA GLU A 71 0.55 -2.28 16.28
C GLU A 71 -0.70 -2.92 15.67
N HIS A 72 -0.53 -3.56 14.52
CA HIS A 72 -1.60 -4.16 13.74
C HIS A 72 -1.16 -5.52 13.20
N LEU A 73 -2.07 -6.49 13.18
CA LEU A 73 -1.79 -7.81 12.63
C LEU A 73 -2.28 -7.91 11.18
N LEU A 74 -1.33 -8.01 10.25
CA LEU A 74 -1.59 -8.33 8.85
C LEU A 74 -1.44 -9.84 8.65
N THR A 75 -2.47 -10.46 8.08
CA THR A 75 -2.49 -11.88 7.74
C THR A 75 -2.63 -12.03 6.22
N ILE A 76 -1.75 -12.78 5.58
CA ILE A 76 -1.82 -13.16 4.17
C ILE A 76 -2.04 -14.68 4.11
N ILE A 77 -3.00 -15.13 3.31
CA ILE A 77 -3.50 -16.51 3.29
C ILE A 77 -3.37 -17.05 1.86
N SER A 78 -2.69 -18.19 1.73
CA SER A 78 -2.72 -19.05 0.55
C SER A 78 -3.08 -20.47 0.99
N LYS A 79 -3.82 -21.18 0.14
CA LYS A 79 -4.18 -22.58 0.40
C LYS A 79 -2.97 -23.50 0.30
N GLU A 80 -2.02 -23.15 -0.56
CA GLU A 80 -0.88 -23.96 -0.93
C GLU A 80 0.35 -23.66 -0.06
N LEU A 81 0.56 -22.39 0.28
CA LEU A 81 1.72 -21.93 1.06
C LEU A 81 1.40 -21.70 2.55
N GLY A 82 0.12 -21.70 2.91
CA GLY A 82 -0.34 -21.49 4.28
C GLY A 82 -0.56 -20.02 4.62
N THR A 83 -0.43 -19.70 5.91
CA THR A 83 -0.79 -18.39 6.46
C THR A 83 0.44 -17.64 6.97
N PHE A 84 0.70 -16.47 6.38
CA PHE A 84 1.76 -15.55 6.78
C PHE A 84 1.19 -14.48 7.70
N LYS A 85 1.78 -14.30 8.88
CA LYS A 85 1.36 -13.30 9.87
C LYS A 85 2.48 -12.28 10.09
N TYR A 86 2.15 -11.02 9.88
CA TYR A 86 3.06 -9.89 10.04
C TYR A 86 2.54 -8.92 11.10
N LYS A 87 3.43 -8.54 12.02
CA LYS A 87 3.17 -7.47 12.98
C LYS A 87 3.59 -6.15 12.35
N LEU A 88 2.60 -5.33 11.98
CA LEU A 88 2.81 -3.99 11.44
C LEU A 88 2.93 -2.99 12.58
N VAL A 89 3.98 -2.16 12.56
CA VAL A 89 4.13 -1.02 13.47
C VAL A 89 4.03 0.26 12.64
N VAL A 90 2.94 1.00 12.81
CA VAL A 90 2.64 2.18 11.98
C VAL A 90 2.51 3.43 12.83
N LYS A 91 2.94 4.58 12.32
CA LYS A 91 2.81 5.88 12.98
C LYS A 91 2.39 6.93 11.96
N ALA A 92 1.31 7.65 12.26
CA ALA A 92 0.85 8.74 11.42
C ALA A 92 1.47 10.07 11.87
N THR A 93 2.29 10.68 11.02
CA THR A 93 2.87 12.00 11.28
C THR A 93 1.98 13.12 10.75
N PRO A 94 2.04 14.33 11.34
CA PRO A 94 1.44 15.51 10.74
C PRO A 94 1.99 15.72 9.32
N PRO A 95 1.18 16.27 8.40
CA PRO A 95 1.66 16.61 7.07
C PRO A 95 2.81 17.63 7.17
N LEU A 96 3.87 17.41 6.38
CA LEU A 96 4.94 18.40 6.23
C LEU A 96 4.35 19.73 5.76
N LEU A 97 4.87 20.85 6.29
CA LEU A 97 4.47 22.21 5.88
C LEU A 97 4.57 22.29 4.35
N LYS A 98 3.44 22.54 3.68
CA LYS A 98 3.42 22.73 2.23
C LYS A 98 4.29 23.93 1.87
N GLN A 99 5.23 23.77 0.94
CA GLN A 99 5.77 24.92 0.21
C GLN A 99 4.59 25.56 -0.53
N VAL A 100 4.18 26.73 -0.06
CA VAL A 100 3.20 27.56 -0.76
C VAL A 100 3.94 28.18 -1.95
N LEU A 101 3.59 27.75 -3.17
CA LEU A 101 3.96 28.49 -4.37
C LEU A 101 3.15 29.78 -4.37
N ARG A 102 3.78 30.88 -3.96
CA ARG A 102 3.23 32.22 -4.15
C ARG A 102 3.45 32.60 -5.60
N PHE A 103 2.38 32.62 -6.38
CA PHE A 103 2.39 33.21 -7.71
C PHE A 103 2.01 34.69 -7.56
N ASP A 104 3.00 35.56 -7.74
CA ASP A 104 2.80 36.98 -7.93
C ASP A 104 2.80 37.22 -9.45
N ALA A 105 1.61 37.41 -10.02
CA ALA A 105 1.45 37.70 -11.44
C ALA A 105 0.94 39.15 -11.56
N PRO A 106 1.66 40.06 -12.23
CA PRO A 106 1.16 41.40 -12.48
C PRO A 106 -0.07 41.33 -13.39
N LEU A 107 -1.20 41.81 -12.89
CA LEU A 107 -2.42 41.98 -13.67
C LEU A 107 -2.24 43.18 -14.61
N GLY A 108 -2.09 42.91 -15.90
CA GLY A 108 -2.40 43.88 -16.95
C GLY A 108 -1.24 44.24 -17.89
N SER A 109 -1.23 43.60 -19.05
CA SER A 109 -0.86 44.28 -20.29
C SER A 109 -1.96 44.00 -21.31
N MET A 110 -2.82 45.00 -21.52
CA MET A 110 -3.82 45.00 -22.59
C MET A 110 -3.06 45.11 -23.91
N GLN A 111 -3.07 44.06 -24.74
CA GLN A 111 -2.56 44.14 -26.10
C GLN A 111 -3.60 44.86 -26.97
N SER A 112 -3.26 46.05 -27.47
CA SER A 112 -3.92 46.62 -28.64
C SER A 112 -3.17 46.12 -29.88
N GLU A 113 -3.86 45.34 -30.71
CA GLU A 113 -3.39 44.93 -32.03
C GLU A 113 -3.60 46.10 -33.01
N SER A 114 -2.56 46.41 -33.79
CA SER A 114 -2.54 47.48 -34.81
C SER A 114 -2.71 46.90 -36.20
#